data_AF-A0A166CN23-F1
#
_entry.id   AF-A0A166CN23-F1
#
_cell.length_a   1.000
_cell.length_b   1.000
_cell.length_c   1.000
_cell.angle_alpha   90.00
_cell.angle_beta   90.00
_cell.angle_gamma   90.00
#
_symmetry.space_group_name_H-M   'P 1'
#
loop_
_entity.id
_entity.type
_entity.pdbx_description
1 polymer ?
#
loop_
_entity_poly.entity_id
_entity_poly.type
_entity_poly.pdbx_seq_one_letter_code
_entity_poly.pdbx_strand_id
1 'polypeptide(L)'
;MGEEGGFQVAEKINHHIARDIAKLASAQSLGEVQLWITVMMNKAEVMKRLTHLQICSAPQYDAFIQGFGYASPRYLMVDLGERSEQVASKIAEQVMFGIKLPQTLRIYFGGKSVGQHVQLLQAVCQEHLQDRMVLLQGKGPSKSTNQDRHFKTLEIGDTFLNNSMLSSPSPSWSSHSHREESRAVARITPTLPTTDAATIATVHRGLVVDPTLPLHKQKQPPCTEFYLAVCSKGASCKYSHSYNLSEAQMTDMANAAKKVPCFRILNNRPCSYGERCVWGHVCPAGKKC
;
A
#
# COMPACT_ATOMS: atom_id res chain seq x y z
N MET A 1 16.78 -13.43 10.24
CA MET A 1 15.70 -12.97 11.16
C MET A 1 15.80 -11.46 11.32
N GLY A 2 14.77 -10.78 11.84
CA GLY A 2 14.77 -9.32 11.91
C GLY A 2 14.79 -8.68 10.52
N GLU A 3 15.38 -7.50 10.41
CA GLU A 3 15.41 -6.68 9.20
C GLU A 3 15.94 -7.43 7.97
N GLU A 4 17.11 -8.03 8.09
CA GLU A 4 17.71 -8.84 7.02
C GLU A 4 16.79 -9.99 6.58
N GLY A 5 16.09 -10.61 7.54
CA GLY A 5 15.11 -11.65 7.20
C GLY A 5 13.93 -11.11 6.40
N GLY A 6 13.46 -9.91 6.71
CA GLY A 6 12.39 -9.24 5.96
C GLY A 6 12.82 -8.94 4.53
N PHE A 7 14.03 -8.42 4.35
CA PHE A 7 14.60 -8.11 3.05
C PHE A 7 14.76 -9.37 2.17
N GLN A 8 15.34 -10.44 2.72
CA GLN A 8 15.52 -11.72 2.01
C GLN A 8 14.19 -12.33 1.56
N VAL A 9 13.16 -12.28 2.40
CA VAL A 9 11.82 -12.78 2.06
C VAL A 9 11.21 -11.94 0.93
N ALA A 10 11.33 -10.62 1.00
CA ALA A 10 10.88 -9.71 -0.05
C ALA A 10 11.55 -10.01 -1.40
N GLU A 11 12.88 -10.15 -1.44
CA GLU A 11 13.61 -10.53 -2.65
C GLU A 11 13.18 -11.89 -3.19
N LYS A 12 12.97 -12.87 -2.30
CA LYS A 12 12.55 -14.22 -2.69
C LYS A 12 11.17 -14.22 -3.33
N ILE A 13 10.20 -13.46 -2.78
CA ILE A 13 8.87 -13.29 -3.38
C ILE A 13 8.99 -12.60 -4.74
N ASN A 14 9.74 -11.50 -4.82
CA ASN A 14 9.97 -10.78 -6.06
C ASN A 14 10.54 -11.70 -7.15
N HIS A 15 11.56 -12.46 -6.82
CA HIS A 15 12.23 -13.37 -7.74
C HIS A 15 11.29 -14.45 -8.30
N HIS A 16 10.45 -15.07 -7.45
CA HIS A 16 9.50 -16.09 -7.90
C HIS A 16 8.40 -15.50 -8.77
N ILE A 17 7.85 -14.35 -8.40
CA ILE A 17 6.81 -13.68 -9.18
C ILE A 17 7.37 -13.17 -10.51
N ALA A 18 8.54 -12.54 -10.52
CA ALA A 18 9.19 -12.05 -11.73
C ALA A 18 9.48 -13.20 -12.72
N ARG A 19 9.91 -14.37 -12.22
CA ARG A 19 10.10 -15.56 -13.06
C ARG A 19 8.77 -16.06 -13.67
N ASP A 20 7.69 -16.01 -12.91
CA ASP A 20 6.37 -16.41 -13.42
C ASP A 20 5.84 -15.42 -14.48
N ILE A 21 6.04 -14.12 -14.26
CA ILE A 21 5.72 -13.05 -15.23
C ILE A 21 6.58 -13.19 -16.49
N ALA A 22 7.88 -13.48 -16.37
CA ALA A 22 8.75 -13.64 -17.52
C ALA A 22 8.29 -14.75 -18.47
N LYS A 23 7.74 -15.86 -17.95
CA LYS A 23 7.15 -16.94 -18.76
C LYS A 23 5.91 -16.47 -19.54
N LEU A 24 5.15 -15.52 -18.98
CA LEU A 24 4.00 -14.93 -19.63
C LEU A 24 4.41 -13.89 -20.68
N ALA A 25 5.39 -13.06 -20.36
CA ALA A 25 5.94 -12.05 -21.26
C ALA A 25 6.78 -12.64 -22.42
N SER A 26 7.33 -13.85 -22.27
CA SER A 26 7.88 -14.56 -23.43
C SER A 26 6.79 -15.08 -24.37
N ALA A 27 5.58 -15.31 -23.86
CA ALA A 27 4.44 -15.79 -24.65
C ALA A 27 3.59 -14.65 -25.23
N GLN A 28 3.73 -13.43 -24.69
CA GLN A 28 2.93 -12.26 -25.04
C GLN A 28 3.88 -11.06 -25.14
N SER A 29 3.85 -10.27 -26.21
CA SER A 29 4.69 -9.07 -26.38
C SER A 29 4.33 -7.96 -25.38
N LEU A 30 4.66 -8.18 -24.10
CA LEU A 30 4.36 -7.29 -22.99
C LEU A 30 5.48 -6.25 -22.84
N GLY A 31 5.08 -5.01 -22.53
CA GLY A 31 6.01 -3.95 -22.13
C GLY A 31 6.59 -4.17 -20.74
N GLU A 32 7.22 -3.13 -20.19
CA GLU A 32 7.78 -3.17 -18.83
C GLU A 32 6.66 -3.44 -17.79
N VAL A 33 6.83 -4.50 -16.99
CA VAL A 33 5.88 -4.89 -15.94
C VAL A 33 6.41 -4.45 -14.58
N GLN A 34 5.55 -3.86 -13.76
CA GLN A 34 5.87 -3.45 -12.39
C GLN A 34 5.17 -4.34 -11.37
N LEU A 35 5.92 -4.74 -10.33
CA LEU A 35 5.37 -5.47 -9.20
C LEU A 35 5.05 -4.52 -8.03
N TRP A 36 3.80 -4.58 -7.58
CA TRP A 36 3.30 -3.92 -6.37
C TRP A 36 2.89 -5.00 -5.36
N ILE A 37 3.34 -4.88 -4.11
CA ILE A 37 3.00 -5.83 -3.05
C ILE A 37 2.28 -5.07 -1.95
N THR A 38 1.09 -5.52 -1.59
CA THR A 38 0.36 -5.03 -0.42
C THR A 38 0.17 -6.17 0.55
N VAL A 39 0.79 -6.08 1.72
CA VAL A 39 0.58 -7.01 2.82
C VAL A 39 -0.35 -6.37 3.82
N MET A 40 -1.54 -6.95 3.95
CA MET A 40 -2.55 -6.52 4.92
C MET A 40 -2.57 -7.49 6.09
N MET A 41 -2.41 -6.97 7.30
CA MET A 41 -2.39 -7.79 8.52
C MET A 41 -2.89 -6.99 9.71
N ASN A 42 -3.27 -7.69 10.79
CA ASN A 42 -3.31 -7.09 12.11
C ASN A 42 -1.91 -7.27 12.73
N LYS A 43 -1.12 -6.19 12.77
CA LYS A 43 0.27 -6.28 13.23
C LYS A 43 0.37 -6.75 14.67
N ALA A 44 -0.50 -6.24 15.55
CA ALA A 44 -0.47 -6.52 16.97
C ALA A 44 -0.78 -7.99 17.27
N GLU A 45 -1.81 -8.54 16.60
CA GLU A 45 -2.21 -9.93 16.79
C GLU A 45 -1.15 -10.90 16.25
N VAL A 46 -0.57 -10.61 15.07
CA VAL A 46 0.52 -11.44 14.52
C VAL A 46 1.74 -11.41 15.46
N MET A 47 2.14 -10.24 15.95
CA MET A 47 3.25 -10.11 16.90
C MET A 47 3.00 -10.89 18.19
N LYS A 48 1.83 -10.71 18.81
CA LYS A 48 1.44 -11.40 20.04
C LYS A 48 1.50 -12.91 19.86
N ARG A 49 1.04 -13.39 18.70
CA ARG A 49 1.02 -14.81 18.39
C ARG A 49 2.41 -15.40 18.16
N LEU A 50 3.25 -14.73 17.37
CA LEU A 50 4.61 -15.20 17.08
C LEU A 50 5.51 -15.17 18.32
N THR A 51 5.33 -14.17 19.20
CA THR A 51 6.05 -14.08 20.47
C THR A 51 5.58 -15.13 21.47
N HIS A 52 4.26 -15.38 21.57
CA HIS A 52 3.71 -16.46 22.41
C HIS A 52 4.24 -17.84 21.99
N LEU A 53 4.37 -18.08 20.67
CA LEU A 53 4.94 -19.32 20.13
C LEU A 53 6.48 -19.37 20.16
N GLN A 54 7.15 -18.35 20.74
CA GLN A 54 8.61 -18.26 20.82
C GLN A 54 9.32 -18.35 19.46
N ILE A 55 8.65 -17.91 18.38
CA ILE A 55 9.24 -17.88 17.02
C ILE A 55 10.18 -16.69 16.87
N CYS A 56 9.83 -15.55 17.47
CA CYS A 56 10.64 -14.34 17.47
C CYS A 56 10.30 -13.44 18.66
N SER A 57 11.21 -12.53 19.01
CA SER A 57 10.93 -11.44 19.94
C SER A 57 10.19 -10.27 19.26
N ALA A 58 9.53 -9.41 20.03
CA ALA A 58 8.85 -8.23 19.48
C ALA A 58 9.80 -7.31 18.66
N PRO A 59 11.04 -7.02 19.13
CA PRO A 59 12.00 -6.25 18.32
C PRO A 59 12.39 -6.95 17.00
N GLN A 60 12.53 -8.28 17.01
CA GLN A 60 12.81 -9.04 15.79
C GLN A 60 11.64 -9.00 14.82
N TYR A 61 10.41 -9.05 15.30
CA TYR A 61 9.21 -8.90 14.49
C TYR A 61 9.12 -7.52 13.84
N ASP A 62 9.30 -6.44 14.61
CA ASP A 62 9.25 -5.08 14.08
C ASP A 62 10.35 -4.83 13.04
N ALA A 63 11.58 -5.27 13.34
CA ALA A 63 12.68 -5.21 12.39
C ALA A 63 12.37 -5.97 11.11
N PHE A 64 11.78 -7.17 11.20
CA PHE A 64 11.37 -7.95 10.03
C PHE A 64 10.34 -7.22 9.16
N ILE A 65 9.30 -6.63 9.76
CA ILE A 65 8.30 -5.87 9.00
C ILE A 65 8.93 -4.65 8.33
N GLN A 66 9.86 -3.96 9.00
CA GLN A 66 10.60 -2.84 8.41
C GLN A 66 11.45 -3.29 7.22
N GLY A 67 12.26 -4.33 7.40
CA GLY A 67 13.11 -4.86 6.33
C GLY A 67 12.31 -5.32 5.11
N PHE A 68 11.16 -5.97 5.31
CA PHE A 68 10.27 -6.34 4.21
C PHE A 68 9.68 -5.09 3.52
N GLY A 69 9.16 -4.13 4.28
CA GLY A 69 8.55 -2.92 3.75
C GLY A 69 9.54 -2.02 3.01
N TYR A 70 10.80 -2.00 3.41
CA TYR A 70 11.85 -1.17 2.80
C TYR A 70 12.55 -1.83 1.61
N ALA A 71 12.29 -3.11 1.35
CA ALA A 71 12.87 -3.81 0.20
C ALA A 71 12.47 -3.19 -1.15
N SER A 72 11.33 -2.48 -1.22
CA SER A 72 10.93 -1.72 -2.40
C SER A 72 9.96 -0.60 -2.04
N PRO A 73 10.04 0.58 -2.69
CA PRO A 73 9.03 1.63 -2.52
C PRO A 73 7.62 1.23 -2.99
N ARG A 74 7.49 0.11 -3.72
CA ARG A 74 6.20 -0.43 -4.17
C ARG A 74 5.60 -1.43 -3.18
N TYR A 75 6.24 -1.65 -2.03
CA TYR A 75 5.78 -2.60 -1.02
C TYR A 75 5.08 -1.83 0.10
N LEU A 76 3.85 -2.23 0.39
CA LEU A 76 3.00 -1.59 1.37
C LEU A 76 2.66 -2.57 2.49
N MET A 77 3.04 -2.19 3.71
CA MET A 77 2.64 -2.88 4.94
C MET A 77 1.46 -2.13 5.55
N VAL A 78 0.27 -2.73 5.49
CA VAL A 78 -0.97 -2.12 6.00
C VAL A 78 -1.40 -2.82 7.28
N ASP A 79 -1.39 -2.08 8.38
CA ASP A 79 -2.00 -2.54 9.63
C ASP A 79 -3.51 -2.23 9.62
N LEU A 80 -4.32 -3.25 9.84
CA LEU A 80 -5.78 -3.16 9.83
C LEU A 80 -6.39 -3.27 11.23
N GLY A 81 -5.59 -3.54 12.26
CA GLY A 81 -6.08 -3.68 13.63
C GLY A 81 -7.09 -4.82 13.83
N GLU A 82 -7.89 -4.72 14.90
CA GLU A 82 -8.70 -5.83 15.44
C GLU A 82 -10.02 -6.11 14.70
N ARG A 83 -10.33 -5.37 13.62
CA ARG A 83 -11.63 -5.46 12.93
C ARG A 83 -11.64 -6.48 11.79
N SER A 84 -11.65 -7.76 12.15
CA SER A 84 -11.52 -8.91 11.23
C SER A 84 -12.50 -8.91 10.04
N GLU A 85 -13.78 -8.56 10.24
CA GLU A 85 -14.78 -8.55 9.14
C GLU A 85 -14.51 -7.42 8.13
N GLN A 86 -14.08 -6.25 8.60
CA GLN A 86 -13.73 -5.12 7.74
C GLN A 86 -12.44 -5.40 6.95
N VAL A 87 -11.53 -6.22 7.50
CA VAL A 87 -10.32 -6.68 6.81
C VAL A 87 -10.66 -7.53 5.59
N ALA A 88 -11.52 -8.55 5.76
CA ALA A 88 -11.89 -9.44 4.67
C ALA A 88 -12.58 -8.68 3.52
N SER A 89 -13.51 -7.76 3.84
CA SER A 89 -14.16 -6.91 2.85
C SER A 89 -13.17 -5.99 2.12
N LYS A 90 -12.22 -5.38 2.85
CA LYS A 90 -11.21 -4.49 2.24
C LYS A 90 -10.25 -5.23 1.32
N ILE A 91 -9.82 -6.44 1.71
CA ILE A 91 -9.02 -7.32 0.85
C ILE A 91 -9.82 -7.69 -0.40
N ALA A 92 -11.08 -8.11 -0.23
CA ALA A 92 -11.93 -8.50 -1.34
C ALA A 92 -12.11 -7.35 -2.35
N GLU A 93 -12.43 -6.15 -1.85
CA GLU A 93 -12.63 -4.98 -2.70
C GLU A 93 -11.35 -4.61 -3.47
N GLN A 94 -10.19 -4.60 -2.80
CA GLN A 94 -8.92 -4.30 -3.49
C GLN A 94 -8.57 -5.33 -4.56
N VAL A 95 -8.79 -6.61 -4.28
CA VAL A 95 -8.54 -7.68 -5.25
C VAL A 95 -9.50 -7.58 -6.42
N MET A 96 -10.80 -7.42 -6.17
CA MET A 96 -11.82 -7.32 -7.22
C MET A 96 -11.67 -6.06 -8.07
N PHE A 97 -11.28 -4.93 -7.46
CA PHE A 97 -10.94 -3.73 -8.21
C PHE A 97 -9.72 -3.98 -9.09
N GLY A 98 -8.61 -4.44 -8.50
CA GLY A 98 -7.34 -4.64 -9.20
C GLY A 98 -7.44 -5.63 -10.36
N ILE A 99 -8.11 -6.77 -10.16
CA ILE A 99 -8.23 -7.82 -11.18
C ILE A 99 -9.06 -7.40 -12.39
N LYS A 100 -9.96 -6.41 -12.25
CA LYS A 100 -10.79 -5.90 -13.35
C LYS A 100 -10.09 -4.82 -14.17
N LEU A 101 -9.04 -4.18 -13.65
CA LEU A 101 -8.33 -3.14 -14.38
C LEU A 101 -7.63 -3.72 -15.62
N PRO A 102 -7.80 -3.14 -16.83
CA PRO A 102 -7.15 -3.64 -18.04
C PRO A 102 -5.63 -3.66 -17.96
N GLN A 103 -5.02 -2.77 -17.17
CA GLN A 103 -3.58 -2.66 -17.01
C GLN A 103 -3.00 -3.69 -16.04
N THR A 104 -3.83 -4.34 -15.22
CA THR A 104 -3.36 -5.37 -14.29
C THR A 104 -3.07 -6.65 -15.04
N LEU A 105 -1.80 -6.97 -15.25
CA LEU A 105 -1.46 -8.22 -15.93
C LEU A 105 -1.97 -9.45 -15.15
N ARG A 106 -1.73 -9.49 -13.84
CA ARG A 106 -2.06 -10.63 -12.98
C ARG A 106 -2.09 -10.22 -11.51
N ILE A 107 -2.97 -10.84 -10.73
CA ILE A 107 -3.01 -10.73 -9.26
C ILE A 107 -2.41 -12.00 -8.65
N TYR A 108 -1.41 -11.83 -7.78
CA TYR A 108 -0.87 -12.90 -6.94
C TYR A 108 -1.46 -12.77 -5.53
N PHE A 109 -2.25 -13.76 -5.11
CA PHE A 109 -3.02 -13.69 -3.87
C PHE A 109 -2.48 -14.65 -2.81
N GLY A 110 -1.98 -14.11 -1.70
CA GLY A 110 -1.43 -14.86 -0.57
C GLY A 110 -2.42 -15.19 0.56
N GLY A 111 -3.70 -14.86 0.41
CA GLY A 111 -4.73 -15.06 1.45
C GLY A 111 -5.30 -16.48 1.51
N LYS A 112 -4.55 -17.52 1.13
CA LYS A 112 -5.03 -18.92 1.17
C LYS A 112 -5.05 -19.45 2.62
N SER A 113 -5.84 -18.82 3.49
CA SER A 113 -6.23 -19.38 4.78
C SER A 113 -7.57 -20.10 4.61
N VAL A 114 -7.73 -21.26 5.23
CA VAL A 114 -8.92 -22.12 5.08
C VAL A 114 -10.16 -21.32 5.52
N GLY A 115 -11.01 -20.94 4.55
CA GLY A 115 -12.35 -20.37 4.77
C GLY A 115 -12.49 -18.84 4.68
N GLN A 116 -11.45 -18.06 4.94
CA GLN A 116 -11.61 -16.59 5.14
C GLN A 116 -11.94 -15.81 3.87
N HIS A 117 -11.53 -16.30 2.69
CA HIS A 117 -11.69 -15.60 1.41
C HIS A 117 -12.47 -16.42 0.37
N VAL A 118 -13.26 -17.41 0.81
CA VAL A 118 -14.09 -18.27 -0.07
C VAL A 118 -15.03 -17.44 -0.95
N GLN A 119 -15.68 -16.41 -0.37
CA GLN A 119 -16.59 -15.54 -1.12
C GLN A 119 -15.87 -14.74 -2.23
N LEU A 120 -14.65 -14.26 -1.96
CA LEU A 120 -13.83 -13.58 -2.95
C LEU A 120 -13.47 -14.51 -4.10
N LEU A 121 -12.99 -15.73 -3.80
CA LEU A 121 -12.65 -16.71 -4.83
C LEU A 121 -13.86 -17.10 -5.67
N GLN A 122 -15.04 -17.25 -5.04
CA GLN A 122 -16.29 -17.49 -5.75
C GLN A 122 -16.66 -16.32 -6.68
N ALA A 123 -16.54 -15.08 -6.23
CA ALA A 123 -16.82 -13.89 -7.06
C ALA A 123 -15.89 -13.83 -8.28
N VAL A 124 -14.60 -14.10 -8.10
CA VAL A 124 -13.63 -14.19 -9.21
C VAL A 124 -14.02 -15.28 -10.20
N CYS A 125 -14.53 -16.41 -9.71
CA CYS A 125 -15.01 -17.49 -10.58
C CYS A 125 -16.29 -17.11 -11.35
N GLN A 126 -17.25 -16.48 -10.68
CA GLN A 126 -18.51 -16.05 -11.28
C GLN A 126 -18.30 -15.00 -12.38
N GLU A 127 -17.27 -14.16 -12.25
CA GLU A 127 -16.91 -13.17 -13.25
C GLU A 127 -15.94 -13.69 -14.32
N HIS A 128 -15.59 -14.97 -14.30
CA HIS A 128 -14.66 -15.60 -15.26
C HIS A 128 -13.26 -14.95 -15.29
N LEU A 129 -12.75 -14.54 -14.12
CA LEU A 129 -11.45 -13.86 -13.97
C LEU A 129 -10.35 -14.76 -13.39
N GLN A 130 -10.54 -16.09 -13.40
CA GLN A 130 -9.66 -17.04 -12.72
C GLN A 130 -8.26 -17.08 -13.34
N ASP A 131 -8.17 -16.89 -14.66
CA ASP A 131 -6.90 -16.85 -15.38
C ASP A 131 -6.04 -15.66 -14.91
N ARG A 132 -6.65 -14.53 -14.54
CA ARG A 132 -5.96 -13.33 -14.06
C ARG A 132 -5.52 -13.39 -12.60
N MET A 133 -5.81 -14.48 -11.88
CA MET A 133 -5.41 -14.70 -10.49
C MET A 133 -4.50 -15.92 -10.33
N VAL A 134 -3.48 -15.79 -9.49
CA VAL A 134 -2.60 -16.89 -9.07
C VAL A 134 -2.58 -16.95 -7.55
N LEU A 135 -2.86 -18.11 -6.98
CA LEU A 135 -2.80 -18.32 -5.54
C LEU A 135 -1.36 -18.60 -5.12
N LEU A 136 -0.86 -17.87 -4.13
CA LEU A 136 0.45 -18.14 -3.54
C LEU A 136 0.32 -19.22 -2.47
N GLN A 137 1.26 -20.16 -2.46
CA GLN A 137 1.28 -21.26 -1.50
C GLN A 137 2.68 -21.47 -0.91
N GLY A 138 2.72 -21.84 0.37
CA GLY A 138 3.92 -22.37 1.02
C GLY A 138 4.12 -23.87 0.78
N LYS A 139 5.30 -24.36 1.15
CA LYS A 139 5.67 -25.78 1.03
C LYS A 139 4.89 -26.66 2.01
N GLY A 140 4.01 -27.53 1.51
CA GLY A 140 3.30 -28.54 2.30
C GLY A 140 1.95 -28.96 1.72
N PRO A 141 1.31 -30.02 2.26
CA PRO A 141 0.00 -30.46 1.81
C PRO A 141 -1.06 -29.43 2.19
N SER A 142 -1.40 -28.53 1.26
CA SER A 142 -2.56 -27.65 1.40
C SER A 142 -3.82 -28.50 1.29
N LYS A 143 -4.70 -28.44 2.29
CA LYS A 143 -6.08 -28.93 2.16
C LYS A 143 -6.78 -28.05 1.12
N SER A 144 -6.64 -28.40 -0.15
CA SER A 144 -7.25 -27.66 -1.25
C SER A 144 -8.76 -27.74 -1.11
N THR A 145 -9.42 -26.59 -1.05
CA THR A 145 -10.88 -26.55 -1.16
C THR A 145 -11.24 -26.77 -2.63
N ASN A 146 -12.43 -27.31 -2.94
CA ASN A 146 -12.86 -27.55 -4.34
C ASN A 146 -12.75 -26.29 -5.22
N GLN A 147 -12.88 -25.10 -4.64
CA GLN A 147 -12.74 -23.82 -5.35
C GLN A 147 -11.30 -23.56 -5.83
N ASP A 148 -10.28 -24.00 -5.10
CA ASP A 148 -8.86 -23.77 -5.41
C ASP A 148 -8.44 -24.41 -6.74
N ARG A 149 -9.16 -25.45 -7.19
CA ARG A 149 -8.83 -26.20 -8.41
C ARG A 149 -8.98 -25.36 -9.69
N HIS A 150 -9.73 -24.26 -9.62
CA HIS A 150 -9.94 -23.35 -10.75
C HIS A 150 -8.80 -22.35 -10.93
N PHE A 151 -7.89 -22.24 -9.96
CA PHE A 151 -6.83 -21.24 -9.96
C PHE A 151 -5.47 -21.86 -10.19
N LYS A 152 -4.61 -21.15 -10.94
CA LYS A 152 -3.18 -21.46 -10.96
C LYS A 152 -2.61 -21.21 -9.57
N THR A 153 -1.73 -22.10 -9.13
CA THR A 153 -1.00 -21.95 -7.86
C THR A 153 0.48 -21.71 -8.14
N LEU A 154 1.11 -20.82 -7.36
CA LEU A 154 2.55 -20.58 -7.37
C LEU A 154 3.11 -20.90 -5.97
N GLU A 155 3.98 -21.89 -5.90
CA GLU A 155 4.67 -22.25 -4.66
C GLU A 155 5.91 -21.35 -4.46
N ILE A 156 6.01 -20.74 -3.27
CA ILE A 156 7.18 -19.91 -2.88
C ILE A 156 7.92 -20.59 -1.72
N GLY A 157 8.35 -21.83 -1.96
CA GLY A 157 9.22 -22.61 -1.07
C GLY A 157 8.89 -22.52 0.43
N ASP A 158 9.93 -22.35 1.24
CA ASP A 158 9.93 -22.20 2.70
C ASP A 158 9.65 -20.76 3.19
N THR A 159 9.13 -19.90 2.31
CA THR A 159 8.91 -18.48 2.64
C THR A 159 7.71 -18.28 3.57
N PHE A 160 6.76 -19.21 3.54
CA PHE A 160 5.57 -19.19 4.38
C PHE A 160 5.68 -20.24 5.48
N LEU A 161 5.37 -19.85 6.71
CA LEU A 161 5.23 -20.77 7.83
C LEU A 161 4.08 -21.75 7.56
N ASN A 162 4.27 -23.02 7.94
CA ASN A 162 3.22 -24.01 7.82
C ASN A 162 2.02 -23.65 8.70
N ASN A 163 0.84 -23.59 8.06
CA ASN A 163 -0.42 -23.13 8.68
C ASN A 163 -0.86 -24.01 9.87
N SER A 164 -0.32 -25.23 9.99
CA SER A 164 -0.57 -26.15 11.11
C SER A 164 -0.04 -25.64 12.46
N MET A 165 1.00 -24.80 12.45
CA MET A 165 1.54 -24.20 13.68
C MET A 165 0.74 -22.97 14.14
N LEU A 166 -0.07 -22.39 13.24
CA LEU A 166 -0.91 -21.22 13.47
C LEU A 166 -2.41 -21.60 13.49
N SER A 167 -2.75 -22.86 13.70
CA SER A 167 -4.13 -23.29 13.96
C SER A 167 -4.30 -23.55 15.47
N SER A 168 -4.82 -22.57 16.19
CA SER A 168 -5.34 -22.76 17.55
C SER A 168 -6.87 -22.80 17.43
N PRO A 169 -7.61 -23.54 18.29
CA PRO A 169 -9.06 -23.49 18.28
C PRO A 169 -9.49 -22.05 18.50
N SER A 170 -10.31 -21.51 17.61
CA SER A 170 -11.04 -20.28 17.88
C SER A 170 -11.79 -20.47 19.21
N PRO A 171 -11.71 -19.56 20.18
CA PRO A 171 -12.68 -19.58 21.27
C PRO A 171 -14.06 -19.42 20.62
N SER A 172 -14.95 -20.39 20.84
CA SER A 172 -16.34 -20.30 20.44
C SER A 172 -16.94 -19.11 21.19
N TRP A 173 -16.95 -17.95 20.54
CA TRP A 173 -17.75 -16.84 21.03
C TRP A 173 -19.19 -17.20 20.67
N SER A 174 -19.85 -17.75 21.68
CA SER A 174 -21.28 -17.94 21.73
C SER A 174 -21.95 -16.66 21.26
N SER A 175 -22.75 -16.80 20.22
CA SER A 175 -23.62 -15.78 19.66
C SER A 175 -24.54 -15.25 20.77
N HIS A 176 -24.12 -14.19 21.45
CA HIS A 176 -25.04 -13.38 22.21
C HIS A 176 -25.81 -12.55 21.19
N SER A 177 -27.04 -13.00 20.93
CA SER A 177 -28.08 -12.26 20.24
C SER A 177 -28.30 -10.92 20.93
N HIS A 178 -27.58 -9.90 20.50
CA HIS A 178 -27.96 -8.52 20.79
C HIS A 178 -29.16 -8.18 19.91
N ARG A 179 -30.31 -8.26 20.58
CA ARG A 179 -31.63 -7.76 20.22
C ARG A 179 -31.53 -6.52 19.32
N GLU A 180 -32.06 -6.66 18.11
CA GLU A 180 -32.34 -5.57 17.18
C GLU A 180 -33.14 -4.48 17.89
N GLU A 181 -32.59 -3.27 17.92
CA GLU A 181 -33.37 -2.06 18.18
C GLU A 181 -33.40 -1.26 16.87
N SER A 182 -34.53 -1.41 16.20
CA SER A 182 -34.84 -0.78 14.92
C SER A 182 -34.79 0.74 15.05
N ARG A 183 -33.75 1.37 14.51
CA ARG A 183 -33.82 2.76 14.07
C ARG A 183 -34.03 2.78 12.57
N ALA A 184 -35.25 3.12 12.17
CA ALA A 184 -35.61 3.40 10.79
C ALA A 184 -34.68 4.49 10.23
N VAL A 185 -33.77 4.09 9.34
CA VAL A 185 -33.04 5.03 8.50
C VAL A 185 -33.99 5.44 7.39
N ALA A 186 -34.35 6.72 7.38
CA ALA A 186 -35.22 7.31 6.37
C ALA A 186 -34.67 7.02 4.96
N ARG A 187 -35.53 6.44 4.10
CA ARG A 187 -35.33 6.40 2.66
C ARG A 187 -35.34 7.85 2.16
N ILE A 188 -34.16 8.36 1.80
CA ILE A 188 -34.08 9.62 1.04
C ILE A 188 -34.31 9.26 -0.42
N THR A 189 -35.55 9.43 -0.88
CA THR A 189 -35.87 9.66 -2.29
C THR A 189 -35.38 11.06 -2.66
N PRO A 190 -34.52 11.24 -3.69
CA PRO A 190 -34.13 12.57 -4.13
C PRO A 190 -35.24 13.18 -4.99
N THR A 191 -36.07 14.03 -4.40
CA THR A 191 -36.79 15.07 -5.13
C THR A 191 -35.81 16.20 -5.44
N LEU A 192 -35.69 16.53 -6.73
CA LEU A 192 -34.83 17.58 -7.26
C LEU A 192 -35.16 18.95 -6.67
N PRO A 193 -34.16 19.71 -6.22
CA PRO A 193 -34.11 21.14 -6.39
C PRO A 193 -33.22 21.44 -7.61
N THR A 194 -33.84 21.99 -8.64
CA THR A 194 -33.18 22.75 -9.70
C THR A 194 -32.37 23.89 -9.08
N THR A 195 -31.05 23.73 -9.04
CA THR A 195 -30.08 24.83 -9.14
C THR A 195 -28.72 24.24 -9.51
N ASP A 196 -28.34 24.50 -10.75
CA ASP A 196 -27.00 24.56 -11.34
C ASP A 196 -25.95 23.54 -10.87
N ALA A 197 -25.75 22.57 -11.76
CA ALA A 197 -24.68 21.61 -11.77
C ALA A 197 -23.30 22.28 -11.77
N ALA A 198 -22.53 22.09 -10.69
CA ALA A 198 -21.09 21.85 -10.71
C ALA A 198 -20.57 21.62 -9.28
N THR A 199 -19.50 20.83 -9.15
CA THR A 199 -18.64 20.69 -7.97
C THR A 199 -18.83 19.45 -7.07
N ILE A 200 -19.03 18.26 -7.65
CA ILE A 200 -18.52 17.00 -7.05
C ILE A 200 -17.96 16.13 -8.18
N ALA A 201 -16.69 16.33 -8.54
CA ALA A 201 -15.80 15.36 -9.21
C ALA A 201 -14.46 16.01 -9.60
N THR A 202 -13.37 15.60 -8.94
CA THR A 202 -12.00 15.67 -9.47
C THR A 202 -11.24 14.55 -8.75
N VAL A 203 -11.18 13.32 -9.26
CA VAL A 203 -10.32 12.89 -10.37
C VAL A 203 -9.07 13.79 -10.43
N HIS A 204 -7.93 13.32 -9.93
CA HIS A 204 -6.63 13.96 -10.16
C HIS A 204 -6.32 13.94 -11.67
N ARG A 205 -6.90 14.87 -12.43
CA ARG A 205 -6.23 15.44 -13.59
C ARG A 205 -5.11 16.30 -13.02
N GLY A 206 -3.87 16.01 -13.39
CA GLY A 206 -2.72 16.83 -12.97
C GLY A 206 -3.01 18.29 -13.28
N LEU A 207 -2.89 19.16 -12.26
CA LEU A 207 -2.97 20.59 -12.47
C LEU A 207 -1.79 20.99 -13.37
N VAL A 208 -2.10 21.65 -14.47
CA VAL A 208 -1.09 22.26 -15.33
C VAL A 208 -0.68 23.58 -14.66
N VAL A 209 0.63 23.78 -14.51
CA VAL A 209 1.19 25.03 -13.99
C VAL A 209 0.82 26.16 -14.94
N ASP A 210 0.31 27.28 -14.42
CA ASP A 210 0.12 28.49 -15.24
C ASP A 210 1.50 29.00 -15.68
N PRO A 211 1.84 28.99 -16.99
CA PRO A 211 3.16 29.37 -17.48
C PRO A 211 3.46 30.86 -17.30
N THR A 212 2.44 31.69 -17.03
CA THR A 212 2.60 33.14 -16.82
C THR A 212 2.99 33.50 -15.38
N LEU A 213 2.94 32.54 -14.45
CA LEU A 213 3.20 32.75 -13.03
C LEU A 213 4.35 31.87 -12.52
N PRO A 214 5.29 32.40 -11.73
CA PRO A 214 6.29 31.57 -11.07
C PRO A 214 5.62 30.61 -10.08
N LEU A 215 6.25 29.45 -9.81
CA LEU A 215 5.65 28.36 -9.02
C LEU A 215 5.08 28.79 -7.66
N HIS A 216 5.72 29.74 -6.97
CA HIS A 216 5.26 30.24 -5.67
C HIS A 216 4.04 31.17 -5.74
N LYS A 217 3.63 31.62 -6.93
CA LYS A 217 2.47 32.51 -7.17
C LYS A 217 1.26 31.80 -7.78
N GLN A 218 1.31 30.47 -7.89
CA GLN A 218 0.18 29.67 -8.35
C GLN A 218 -0.98 29.76 -7.33
N LYS A 219 -2.22 29.64 -7.81
CA LYS A 219 -3.46 29.75 -6.99
C LYS A 219 -3.42 28.86 -5.73
N GLN A 220 -2.79 27.70 -5.85
CA GLN A 220 -2.24 26.97 -4.72
C GLN A 220 -0.78 26.64 -5.06
N PRO A 221 0.22 27.14 -4.31
CA PRO A 221 1.61 26.82 -4.62
C PRO A 221 1.89 25.32 -4.49
N PRO A 222 2.76 24.74 -5.34
CA PRO A 222 3.17 23.36 -5.23
C PRO A 222 3.99 23.14 -3.94
N CYS A 223 3.79 22.01 -3.30
CA CYS A 223 4.45 21.69 -2.04
C CYS A 223 5.92 21.29 -2.26
N THR A 224 6.86 22.15 -1.89
CA THR A 224 8.31 21.88 -2.01
C THR A 224 8.73 20.56 -1.36
N GLU A 225 8.19 20.23 -0.18
CA GLU A 225 8.51 18.96 0.50
C GLU A 225 7.95 17.74 -0.23
N PHE A 226 6.82 17.85 -0.91
CA PHE A 226 6.25 16.73 -1.66
C PHE A 226 7.05 16.43 -2.92
N TYR A 227 7.51 17.46 -3.63
CA TYR A 227 8.22 17.29 -4.88
C TYR A 227 9.73 17.04 -4.71
N LEU A 228 10.36 17.58 -3.65
CA LEU A 228 11.81 17.44 -3.46
C LEU A 228 12.21 16.49 -2.32
N ALA A 229 11.29 16.16 -1.41
CA ALA A 229 11.56 15.35 -0.22
C ALA A 229 10.36 14.47 0.13
N VAL A 230 10.03 14.34 1.43
CA VAL A 230 8.84 13.66 1.93
C VAL A 230 7.98 14.65 2.69
N CYS A 231 6.78 14.92 2.20
CA CYS A 231 5.81 15.77 2.90
C CYS A 231 5.14 15.01 4.05
N SER A 232 5.31 15.49 5.27
CA SER A 232 4.71 14.90 6.48
C SER A 232 3.20 15.16 6.66
N LYS A 233 2.63 16.08 5.87
CA LYS A 233 1.25 16.57 6.02
C LYS A 233 0.23 15.78 5.20
N GLY A 234 0.66 14.96 4.25
CA GLY A 234 -0.24 14.14 3.43
C GLY A 234 -1.39 14.95 2.82
N ALA A 235 -2.63 14.47 2.98
CA ALA A 235 -3.83 15.11 2.44
C ALA A 235 -4.23 16.43 3.13
N SER A 236 -3.67 16.75 4.31
CA SER A 236 -3.93 18.01 5.03
C SER A 236 -2.89 19.10 4.70
N CYS A 237 -2.04 18.87 3.70
CA CYS A 237 -1.05 19.85 3.29
C CYS A 237 -1.71 21.10 2.70
N LYS A 238 -1.33 22.28 3.21
CA LYS A 238 -1.80 23.58 2.69
C LYS A 238 -1.29 23.92 1.27
N TYR A 239 -0.34 23.13 0.77
CA TYR A 239 0.29 23.28 -0.54
C TYR A 239 -0.14 22.12 -1.44
N SER A 240 -0.18 22.34 -2.75
CA SER A 240 -0.70 21.34 -3.68
C SER A 240 0.28 20.21 -3.97
N HIS A 241 -0.23 18.97 -3.95
CA HIS A 241 0.47 17.74 -4.34
C HIS A 241 0.04 17.24 -5.75
N SER A 242 -0.68 18.06 -6.50
CA SER A 242 -1.38 17.63 -7.72
C SER A 242 -0.85 18.24 -9.02
N TYR A 243 0.23 19.01 -8.98
CA TYR A 243 0.85 19.57 -10.17
C TYR A 243 1.71 18.54 -10.89
N ASN A 244 1.64 18.56 -12.22
CA ASN A 244 2.61 17.85 -13.05
C ASN A 244 3.76 18.82 -13.37
N LEU A 245 4.85 18.75 -12.61
CA LEU A 245 6.01 19.64 -12.78
C LEU A 245 6.99 19.04 -13.79
N SER A 246 7.46 19.85 -14.74
CA SER A 246 8.55 19.45 -15.63
C SER A 246 9.88 19.36 -14.88
N GLU A 247 10.86 18.66 -15.45
CA GLU A 247 12.21 18.54 -14.86
C GLU A 247 12.88 19.90 -14.64
N ALA A 248 12.68 20.86 -15.55
CA ALA A 248 13.13 22.24 -15.39
C ALA A 248 12.47 22.93 -14.19
N GLN A 249 11.15 22.77 -14.02
CA GLN A 249 10.41 23.35 -12.90
C GLN A 249 10.80 22.71 -11.55
N MET A 250 11.10 21.42 -11.54
CA MET A 250 11.62 20.70 -10.38
C MET A 250 13.00 21.22 -9.99
N THR A 251 13.86 21.48 -10.98
CA THR A 251 15.20 22.06 -10.78
C THR A 251 15.11 23.49 -10.24
N ASP A 252 14.24 24.32 -10.80
CA ASP A 252 13.99 25.69 -10.31
C ASP A 252 13.46 25.68 -8.88
N MET A 253 12.55 24.76 -8.56
CA MET A 253 12.04 24.58 -7.21
C MET A 253 13.16 24.16 -6.25
N ALA A 254 14.06 23.26 -6.64
CA ALA A 254 15.21 22.84 -5.83
C ALA A 254 16.18 24.00 -5.57
N ASN A 255 16.49 24.78 -6.61
CA ASN A 255 17.31 25.98 -6.49
C ASN A 255 16.68 27.03 -5.58
N ALA A 256 15.36 27.20 -5.62
CA ALA A 256 14.63 28.08 -4.72
C ALA A 256 14.60 27.56 -3.28
N ALA A 257 14.41 26.25 -3.07
CA ALA A 257 14.40 25.61 -1.75
C ALA A 257 15.75 25.78 -1.03
N LYS A 258 16.87 25.66 -1.76
CA LYS A 258 18.21 25.89 -1.21
C LYS A 258 18.44 27.33 -0.71
N LYS A 259 17.64 28.31 -1.11
CA LYS A 259 17.70 29.69 -0.61
C LYS A 259 16.99 29.85 0.75
N VAL A 260 16.14 28.90 1.13
CA VAL A 260 15.46 28.89 2.43
C VAL A 260 16.32 28.11 3.42
N PRO A 261 16.65 28.68 4.60
CA PRO A 261 17.52 28.03 5.57
C PRO A 261 16.88 26.74 6.10
N CYS A 262 17.69 25.70 6.23
CA CYS A 262 17.27 24.45 6.84
C CYS A 262 16.87 24.69 8.29
N PHE A 263 15.65 24.29 8.64
CA PHE A 263 15.10 24.45 9.99
C PHE A 263 16.00 23.85 11.08
N ARG A 264 16.68 22.72 10.82
CA ARG A 264 17.61 22.11 11.80
C ARG A 264 18.82 22.99 12.05
N ILE A 265 19.47 23.46 10.99
CA ILE A 265 20.66 24.32 11.06
C ILE A 265 20.30 25.67 11.69
N LEU A 266 19.15 26.25 11.30
CA LEU A 266 18.63 27.49 11.88
C LEU A 266 18.43 27.39 13.40
N ASN A 267 18.01 26.21 13.89
CA ASN A 267 17.86 25.94 15.32
C ASN A 267 19.13 25.39 16.00
N ASN A 268 20.31 25.61 15.40
CA ASN A 268 21.61 25.14 15.89
C ASN A 268 21.68 23.62 16.14
N ARG A 269 20.97 22.82 15.34
CA ARG A 269 21.01 21.35 15.39
C ARG A 269 21.65 20.77 14.13
N PRO A 270 22.43 19.67 14.24
CA PRO A 270 22.97 19.00 13.07
C PRO A 270 21.83 18.47 12.20
N CYS A 271 21.93 18.69 10.88
CA CYS A 271 20.97 18.17 9.93
C CYS A 271 21.33 16.72 9.55
N SER A 272 20.41 15.79 9.81
CA SER A 272 20.58 14.36 9.48
C SER A 272 20.68 14.07 7.98
N TYR A 273 20.28 15.01 7.13
CA TYR A 273 20.29 14.85 5.67
C TYR A 273 21.60 15.30 5.02
N GLY A 274 22.48 16.02 5.75
CA GLY A 274 23.75 16.51 5.21
C GLY A 274 23.59 17.26 3.89
N GLU A 275 24.49 17.02 2.92
CA GLU A 275 24.45 17.64 1.59
C GLU A 275 23.18 17.31 0.78
N ARG A 276 22.50 16.20 1.13
CA ARG A 276 21.23 15.79 0.49
C ARG A 276 20.01 16.54 1.03
N CYS A 277 20.18 17.49 1.95
CA CYS A 277 19.06 18.30 2.43
C CYS A 277 18.54 19.20 1.31
N VAL A 278 17.23 19.25 1.11
CA VAL A 278 16.60 20.13 0.10
C VAL A 278 16.67 21.61 0.45
N TRP A 279 16.92 21.93 1.72
CA TRP A 279 17.03 23.28 2.26
C TRP A 279 18.49 23.74 2.34
N GLY A 280 18.71 25.06 2.43
CA GLY A 280 20.04 25.64 2.51
C GLY A 280 20.71 25.40 3.87
N HIS A 281 21.91 24.83 3.88
CA HIS A 281 22.77 24.74 5.08
C HIS A 281 23.72 25.93 5.24
N VAL A 282 23.85 26.74 4.19
CA VAL A 282 24.68 27.94 4.16
C VAL A 282 23.76 29.12 3.85
N CYS A 283 23.55 30.00 4.83
CA CYS A 283 22.80 31.22 4.60
C CYS A 283 23.70 32.24 3.87
N PRO A 284 23.31 32.77 2.69
CA PRO A 284 24.10 33.79 2.00
C PRO A 284 24.20 35.12 2.77
N ALA A 285 23.38 35.33 3.81
CA ALA A 285 23.42 36.49 4.71
C ALA A 285 24.16 36.24 6.04
N GLY A 286 24.83 35.09 6.22
CA GLY A 286 25.58 34.76 7.44
C GLY A 286 24.71 34.54 8.68
N LYS A 287 25.22 34.87 9.88
CA LYS A 287 24.56 34.67 11.20
C LYS A 287 23.27 35.49 11.44
N LYS A 288 22.74 36.13 10.40
CA LYS A 288 21.51 36.95 10.44
C LYS A 288 20.34 36.31 9.68
N CYS A 289 20.51 35.10 9.16
CA CYS A 289 19.42 34.12 9.16
C CYS A 289 19.16 33.72 10.62
#